data_AF-A0AAE9Y181-F1
#
_entry.id   AF-A0AAE9Y181-F1
#
_cell.length_a   1.000
_cell.length_b   1.000
_cell.length_c   1.000
_cell.angle_alpha   90.00
_cell.angle_beta   90.00
_cell.angle_gamma   90.00
#
_symmetry.space_group_name_H-M   'P 1'
#
loop_
_entity.id
_entity.type
_entity.pdbx_description
1 polymer ?
#
loop_
_entity_poly.entity_id
_entity_poly.type
_entity_poly.pdbx_seq_one_letter_code
_entity_poly.pdbx_strand_id
1 'polypeptide(L)' 'MKVQAWLQEDPGSSAQTTFELLHCPACSQMHFVDRRTGSLLGDKKK' A
#
# COMPACT_ATOMS: atom_id res chain seq x y z
N MET A 1 -26.10 -5.57 12.25
CA MET A 1 -24.87 -5.14 12.94
C MET A 1 -23.69 -5.44 12.04
N LYS A 2 -22.90 -4.41 11.66
CA LYS A 2 -21.60 -4.59 10.97
C LYS A 2 -20.52 -4.31 12.00
N VAL A 3 -19.89 -5.34 12.53
CA VAL A 3 -18.83 -5.20 13.53
C VAL A 3 -17.51 -5.24 12.77
N GLN A 4 -16.84 -4.09 12.66
CA GLN A 4 -15.45 -4.05 12.22
C GLN A 4 -14.59 -4.48 13.41
N ALA A 5 -14.02 -5.67 13.34
CA ALA A 5 -13.02 -6.10 14.30
C ALA A 5 -11.68 -5.44 13.93
N TRP A 6 -11.11 -4.66 14.84
CA TRP A 6 -9.73 -4.21 14.73
C TRP A 6 -8.84 -5.45 14.89
N LEU A 7 -8.13 -5.85 13.83
CA LEU A 7 -7.13 -6.90 13.91
C LEU A 7 -6.01 -6.38 14.82
N GLN A 8 -5.82 -7.04 15.96
CA GLN A 8 -4.72 -6.74 16.86
C GLN A 8 -3.41 -6.93 16.11
N GLU A 9 -2.57 -5.90 16.13
CA GLU A 9 -1.30 -5.88 15.41
C GLU A 9 -0.38 -6.95 16.00
N ASP A 10 -0.18 -8.06 15.28
CA ASP A 10 0.77 -9.09 15.69
C ASP A 10 2.18 -8.48 15.73
N PRO A 11 2.93 -8.60 16.85
CA PRO A 11 4.28 -8.04 16.99
C PRO A 11 5.32 -8.75 16.09
N GLY A 12 4.89 -9.77 15.32
CA GLY A 12 5.68 -10.48 14.32
C GLY A 12 5.39 -10.07 12.88
N SER A 13 4.49 -9.11 12.61
CA SER A 13 4.21 -8.62 11.26
C SER A 13 5.34 -7.73 10.74
N SER A 14 6.48 -8.37 10.51
CA SER A 14 7.58 -7.86 9.69
C SER A 14 7.23 -7.85 8.19
N ALA A 15 5.95 -7.90 7.85
CA ALA A 15 5.47 -7.35 6.58
C ALA A 15 5.57 -5.82 6.65
N GLN A 16 6.81 -5.34 6.79
CA GLN A 16 7.22 -3.99 6.43
C GLN A 16 6.53 -3.70 5.11
N THR A 17 5.64 -2.72 5.15
CA THR A 17 4.84 -2.22 4.06
C THR A 17 5.68 -2.11 2.78
N THR A 18 5.63 -3.16 1.94
CA THR A 18 6.39 -3.23 0.67
C THR A 18 6.06 -2.05 -0.24
N PHE A 19 4.88 -1.48 -0.05
CA PHE A 19 4.37 -0.32 -0.75
C PHE A 19 4.49 0.94 0.08
N GLU A 20 5.13 1.96 -0.49
CA GLU A 20 5.14 3.31 0.03
C GLU A 20 4.04 4.15 -0.61
N LEU A 21 3.41 5.01 0.19
CA LEU A 21 2.44 5.98 -0.28
C LEU A 21 3.17 7.26 -0.72
N LEU A 22 3.09 7.59 -2.01
CA LEU A 22 3.73 8.75 -2.60
C LEU A 22 2.70 9.67 -3.27
N HIS A 23 2.86 10.98 -3.08
CA HIS A 23 2.10 11.97 -3.83
C HIS A 23 2.76 12.18 -5.18
N CYS A 24 2.06 11.85 -6.27
CA CYS A 24 2.61 11.98 -7.60
C CYS A 24 2.43 13.42 -8.10
N PRO A 25 3.53 14.15 -8.41
CA PRO A 25 3.43 15.53 -8.88
C PRO A 25 2.84 15.63 -10.30
N ALA A 26 2.82 14.54 -11.07
CA ALA A 26 2.32 14.55 -12.44
C ALA A 26 0.79 14.50 -12.55
N CYS A 27 0.12 13.80 -11.62
CA CYS A 27 -1.33 13.64 -11.62
C CYS A 27 -2.01 14.17 -10.35
N SER A 28 -1.23 14.63 -9.37
CA SER A 28 -1.67 15.09 -8.05
C SER A 28 -2.39 14.04 -7.20
N GLN A 29 -2.29 12.75 -7.56
CA GLN A 29 -2.90 11.63 -6.84
C GLN A 29 -1.91 10.94 -5.91
N MET A 30 -2.46 10.18 -4.96
CA MET A 30 -1.69 9.34 -4.05
C MET A 30 -1.54 7.94 -4.62
N HIS A 31 -0.31 7.49 -4.75
CA HIS A 31 0.04 6.20 -5.33
C HIS A 31 0.73 5.32 -4.30
N PHE A 32 0.40 4.03 -4.33
CA PHE A 32 1.13 3.02 -3.58
C PHE A 32 2.17 2.40 -4.51
N VAL A 33 3.46 2.64 -4.25
CA VAL A 33 4.59 2.17 -5.07
C VAL A 33 5.34 1.08 -4.32
N ASP A 34 5.54 -0.08 -4.94
CA ASP A 34 6.45 -1.11 -4.43
C ASP A 34 7.89 -0.59 -4.51
N ARG A 35 8.54 -0.39 -3.36
CA ARG A 35 9.92 0.13 -3.32
C ARG A 35 10.93 -0.77 -4.01
N ARG A 36 10.68 -2.08 -4.11
CA ARG A 36 11.59 -3.05 -4.71
C ARG A 36 11.54 -3.03 -6.24
N THR A 37 10.34 -2.80 -6.80
CA THR A 37 10.12 -2.91 -8.25
C THR A 37 9.83 -1.57 -8.93
N GLY A 38 9.51 -0.53 -8.15
CA GLY A 38 8.98 0.73 -8.67
C GLY A 38 7.57 0.61 -9.25
N SER A 39 6.90 -0.53 -9.07
CA SER A 39 5.59 -0.78 -9.67
C SER A 39 4.49 -0.18 -8.83
N LEU A 40 3.46 0.36 -9.49
CA LEU A 40 2.26 0.85 -8.84
C LEU A 40 1.34 -0.30 -8.45
N LEU A 41 0.81 -0.26 -7.24
CA LEU A 41 -0.22 -1.19 -6.80
C LEU A 41 -1.47 -1.02 -7.69
N GLY A 42 -1.89 -2.12 -8.32
CA GLY A 42 -3.06 -2.12 -9.21
C GLY A 42 -2.76 -1.74 -10.67
N ASP A 43 -1.48 -1.56 -11.03
CA ASP A 43 -1.09 -1.40 -12.43
C ASP A 43 -1.42 -2.70 -13.20
N LYS A 44 -2.43 -2.62 -14.05
CA LYS A 44 -2.76 -3.71 -14.98
C LYS A 44 -1.86 -3.53 -16.18
N LYS A 45 -0.77 -4.30 -16.26
CA LYS A 45 -0.01 -4.46 -17.51
C LYS A 45 -1.02 -4.79 -18.62
N LYS A 46 -1.13 -3.90 -19.60
CA LYS A 46 -1.88 -4.15 -20.83
C LYS A 46 -1.19 -5.22 -21.66
#